data_AF-I7KBS0-F1
#
_entry.id   AF-I7KBS0-F1
#
_cell.length_a   1.000
_cell.length_b   1.000
_cell.length_c   1.000
_cell.angle_alpha   90.00
_cell.angle_beta   90.00
_cell.angle_gamma   90.00
#
_symmetry.space_group_name_H-M   'P 1'
#
loop_
_entity.id
_entity.type
_entity.pdbx_description
1 polymer ?
#
loop_
_entity_poly.entity_id
_entity_poly.type
_entity_poly.pdbx_seq_one_letter_code
_entity_poly.pdbx_strand_id
1 'polypeptide(L)'
;MKYRFEQCLQRGKTVRIPVDREQVVKELREAEQDLAAAEHSFTEGNIKWAIIQGYYAQFHALRAPHLLRGIPGKWRRRLRMRLL
;
A
#
# COMPACT_ATOMS: atom_id res chain seq x y z
N MET A 1 9.75 11.50 -17.13
CA MET A 1 11.06 11.56 -16.43
C MET A 1 11.19 10.40 -15.45
N LYS A 2 12.09 9.44 -15.73
CA LYS A 2 12.51 8.38 -14.79
C LYS A 2 13.50 8.97 -13.79
N TYR A 3 13.04 9.31 -12.59
CA TYR A 3 13.97 9.62 -11.50
C TYR A 3 14.57 8.30 -11.01
N ARG A 4 15.88 8.11 -11.24
CA ARG A 4 16.61 6.91 -10.82
C ARG A 4 16.59 6.85 -9.29
N PHE A 5 16.00 5.79 -8.76
CA PHE A 5 15.87 5.49 -7.33
C PHE A 5 17.19 5.69 -6.56
N GLU A 6 18.31 5.37 -7.19
CA GLU A 6 19.68 5.52 -6.70
C GLU A 6 20.06 6.98 -6.36
N GLN A 7 19.60 7.96 -7.13
CA GLN A 7 19.91 9.38 -6.89
C GLN A 7 19.18 9.92 -5.64
N CYS A 8 18.10 9.28 -5.22
CA CYS A 8 17.40 9.63 -3.98
C CYS A 8 18.04 9.00 -2.74
N LEU A 9 18.78 7.89 -2.90
CA LEU A 9 19.52 7.23 -1.82
C LEU A 9 20.75 8.05 -1.42
N GLN A 10 21.52 8.55 -2.39
CA GLN A 10 22.77 9.31 -2.13
C GLN A 10 22.56 10.67 -1.44
N ARG A 11 21.36 11.26 -1.54
CA ARG A 11 21.07 12.61 -1.00
C ARG A 11 20.63 12.62 0.47
N GLY A 12 20.74 11.51 1.21
CA GLY A 12 20.41 11.46 2.65
C GLY A 12 18.93 11.68 3.01
N LYS A 13 18.02 11.80 2.02
CA LYS A 13 16.57 12.04 2.23
C LYS A 13 15.75 10.75 2.41
N THR A 14 16.41 9.70 2.89
CA THR A 14 16.00 8.29 2.70
C THR A 14 16.55 7.51 3.90
N VAL A 15 15.85 7.58 5.05
CA VAL A 15 16.22 6.85 6.27
C VAL A 15 15.76 5.40 6.13
N ARG A 16 16.68 4.46 6.39
CA ARG A 16 16.37 3.02 6.43
C ARG A 16 15.49 2.77 7.64
N ILE A 17 14.22 2.42 7.42
CA ILE A 17 13.32 2.05 8.51
C ILE A 17 13.62 0.58 8.85
N PRO A 18 13.79 0.23 10.13
CA PRO A 18 13.91 -1.18 10.52
C PRO A 18 12.70 -1.96 10.02
N VAL A 19 12.94 -3.15 9.47
CA VAL A 19 11.85 -4.03 9.03
C VAL A 19 11.09 -4.50 10.27
N ASP A 20 9.94 -3.90 10.51
CA ASP A 20 9.02 -4.31 11.56
C ASP A 20 8.07 -5.38 11.00
N ARG A 21 8.33 -6.65 11.38
CA ARG A 21 7.51 -7.79 10.96
C ARG A 21 6.08 -7.68 11.47
N GLU A 22 5.85 -7.06 12.63
CA GLU A 22 4.50 -6.87 13.16
C GLU A 22 3.70 -5.90 12.29
N GLN A 23 4.35 -4.82 11.83
CA GLN A 23 3.72 -3.89 10.88
C GLN A 23 3.39 -4.57 9.55
N VAL A 24 4.23 -5.48 9.06
CA VAL A 24 3.95 -6.26 7.84
C VAL A 24 2.73 -7.16 8.03
N VAL A 25 2.68 -7.91 9.14
CA VAL A 25 1.54 -8.77 9.48
C VAL A 25 0.26 -7.93 9.61
N LYS A 26 0.35 -6.75 10.21
CA LYS A 26 -0.78 -5.84 10.34
C LYS A 26 -1.33 -5.39 8.98
N GLU A 27 -0.46 -4.95 8.07
CA GLU A 27 -0.92 -4.51 6.74
C GLU A 27 -1.49 -5.66 5.92
N LEU A 28 -0.98 -6.89 6.07
CA LEU A 28 -1.60 -8.06 5.42
C LEU A 28 -2.99 -8.37 5.97
N ARG A 29 -3.18 -8.27 7.30
CA ARG A 29 -4.50 -8.44 7.92
C ARG A 29 -5.49 -7.37 7.47
N GLU A 30 -5.07 -6.12 7.39
CA GLU A 30 -5.91 -5.03 6.86
C GLU A 30 -6.29 -5.33 5.40
N ALA A 31 -5.36 -5.82 4.58
CA ALA A 31 -5.65 -6.22 3.20
C ALA A 31 -6.68 -7.35 3.09
N GLU A 32 -6.59 -8.37 3.95
CA GLU A 32 -7.54 -9.48 4.00
C GLU A 32 -8.95 -9.02 4.41
N GLN A 33 -9.04 -8.13 5.39
CA GLN A 33 -10.32 -7.56 5.85
C GLN A 33 -10.99 -6.73 4.75
N ASP A 34 -10.22 -5.88 4.08
CA ASP A 34 -10.73 -5.06 2.96
C ASP A 34 -11.19 -5.93 1.79
N LEU A 35 -10.48 -7.04 1.51
CA LEU A 35 -10.89 -7.98 0.45
C LEU A 35 -12.21 -8.66 0.80
N ALA A 36 -12.35 -9.18 2.03
CA ALA A 36 -13.59 -9.81 2.48
C ALA A 36 -14.77 -8.83 2.43
N ALA A 37 -14.56 -7.57 2.81
CA ALA A 37 -15.58 -6.53 2.71
C ALA A 37 -15.93 -6.21 1.24
N ALA A 38 -14.95 -6.20 0.35
CA ALA A 38 -15.16 -6.00 -1.08
C ALA A 38 -15.99 -7.12 -1.72
N GLU A 39 -15.69 -8.38 -1.38
CA GLU A 39 -16.42 -9.56 -1.85
C GLU A 39 -17.87 -9.57 -1.35
N HIS A 40 -18.08 -9.17 -0.10
CA HIS A 40 -19.42 -9.01 0.47
C HIS A 40 -20.21 -7.91 -0.25
N SER A 41 -19.62 -6.72 -0.40
CA SER A 41 -20.26 -5.61 -1.13
C SER A 41 -20.53 -5.94 -2.59
N PHE A 42 -19.66 -6.74 -3.23
CA PHE A 42 -19.88 -7.20 -4.59
C PHE A 42 -21.10 -8.13 -4.67
N THR A 43 -21.20 -9.07 -3.72
CA THR A 43 -22.31 -10.03 -3.62
C THR A 43 -23.65 -9.33 -3.36
N GLU A 44 -23.64 -8.25 -2.57
CA GLU A 44 -24.82 -7.42 -2.31
C GLU A 44 -25.18 -6.43 -3.44
N GLY A 45 -24.40 -6.39 -4.52
CA GLY A 45 -24.59 -5.43 -5.62
C GLY A 45 -24.18 -3.99 -5.27
N ASN A 46 -23.50 -3.78 -4.14
CA ASN A 46 -22.93 -2.50 -3.72
C ASN A 46 -21.62 -2.20 -4.48
N ILE A 47 -21.69 -2.14 -5.82
CA ILE A 47 -20.52 -2.12 -6.71
C ILE A 47 -19.54 -0.98 -6.41
N LYS A 48 -20.03 0.22 -6.08
CA LYS A 48 -19.17 1.36 -5.70
C LYS A 48 -18.31 1.04 -4.47
N TRP A 49 -18.90 0.39 -3.46
CA TRP A 49 -18.20 0.01 -2.24
C TRP A 49 -17.22 -1.12 -2.49
N ALA A 50 -17.62 -2.13 -3.28
CA ALA A 50 -16.73 -3.21 -3.69
C ALA A 50 -15.45 -2.70 -4.38
N ILE A 51 -15.56 -1.70 -5.27
CA ILE A 51 -14.41 -1.09 -5.93
C ILE A 51 -13.50 -0.36 -4.93
N ILE A 52 -14.08 0.44 -4.02
CA ILE A 52 -13.31 1.20 -3.03
C ILE A 52 -12.57 0.26 -2.07
N GLN A 53 -13.26 -0.75 -1.55
CA GLN A 53 -12.67 -1.74 -0.63
C GLN A 53 -11.60 -2.58 -1.35
N GLY A 54 -11.86 -3.03 -2.57
CA GLY A 54 -10.88 -3.75 -3.37
C GLY A 54 -9.61 -2.94 -3.67
N TYR A 55 -9.75 -1.63 -3.88
CA TYR A 55 -8.59 -0.73 -4.00
C TYR A 55 -7.76 -0.68 -2.71
N TYR A 56 -8.41 -0.58 -1.54
CA TYR A 56 -7.69 -0.56 -0.26
C TYR A 56 -7.04 -1.91 0.07
N ALA A 57 -7.68 -3.04 -0.26
CA ALA A 57 -7.07 -4.35 -0.15
C ALA A 57 -5.74 -4.45 -0.93
N GLN A 58 -5.73 -3.99 -2.19
CA GLN A 58 -4.51 -3.94 -3.00
C GLN A 58 -3.48 -2.98 -2.43
N PHE A 59 -3.90 -1.83 -1.91
CA PHE A 59 -3.01 -0.84 -1.30
C PHE A 59 -2.25 -1.43 -0.10
N HIS A 60 -2.96 -2.08 0.81
CA HIS A 60 -2.38 -2.70 2.01
C HIS A 60 -1.50 -3.91 1.66
N ALA A 61 -1.94 -4.76 0.71
CA ALA A 61 -1.15 -5.89 0.23
C ALA A 61 0.18 -5.46 -0.41
N LEU A 62 0.18 -4.36 -1.19
CA LEU A 62 1.39 -3.83 -1.81
C LEU A 62 2.30 -3.11 -0.82
N ARG A 63 1.75 -2.59 0.29
CA ARG A 63 2.54 -1.90 1.33
C ARG A 63 3.36 -2.86 2.18
N ALA A 64 2.86 -4.07 2.43
CA ALA A 64 3.56 -5.10 3.21
C ALA A 64 4.96 -5.48 2.64
N PRO A 65 5.14 -5.77 1.33
CA PRO A 65 6.46 -6.00 0.71
C PRO A 65 7.40 -4.79 0.75
N HIS A 66 6.86 -3.57 0.72
CA HIS A 66 7.67 -2.34 0.77
C HIS A 66 8.24 -2.11 2.17
N LEU A 67 7.46 -2.45 3.20
CA LEU A 67 7.92 -2.49 4.59
C LEU A 67 9.00 -3.56 4.79
N LEU A 68 8.83 -4.75 4.21
CA LEU A 68 9.83 -5.83 4.25
C LEU A 68 11.18 -5.45 3.60
N ARG A 69 11.17 -4.58 2.58
CA ARG A 69 12.38 -4.16 1.87
C ARG A 69 13.05 -2.90 2.45
N GLY A 70 12.52 -2.34 3.54
CA GLY A 70 13.08 -1.14 4.18
C GLY A 70 13.12 0.08 3.28
N ILE A 71 12.21 0.17 2.29
CA ILE A 71 12.14 1.29 1.35
C ILE A 71 11.47 2.47 2.06
N PRO A 72 12.09 3.65 2.16
CA PRO A 72 11.56 4.74 2.96
C PRO A 72 10.21 5.26 2.47
N GLY A 73 9.33 5.46 3.44
CA GLY A 73 7.96 5.89 3.28
C GLY A 73 7.82 7.33 2.79
N LYS A 74 7.96 7.54 1.48
CA LYS A 74 7.50 8.76 0.78
C LYS A 74 6.45 8.48 -0.29
N TRP A 75 5.70 7.39 -0.14
CA TRP A 75 4.60 7.00 -1.03
C TRP A 75 3.22 7.48 -0.57
N ARG A 76 3.10 7.93 0.70
CA ARG A 76 1.84 8.48 1.26
C ARG A 76 1.26 9.65 0.45
N ARG A 77 2.07 10.34 -0.37
CA ARG A 77 1.60 11.41 -1.29
C ARG A 77 1.41 10.98 -2.75
N ARG A 78 1.87 9.80 -3.19
CA ARG A 78 1.92 9.44 -4.63
C ARG A 78 0.85 8.45 -5.10
N LEU A 79 0.27 7.63 -4.23
CA LEU A 79 -0.91 6.83 -4.62
C LEU A 79 -2.23 7.62 -4.52
N ARG A 80 -2.24 8.77 -3.83
CA ARG A 80 -3.43 9.63 -3.69
C ARG A 80 -3.80 10.42 -4.96
N MET A 81 -2.91 10.48 -5.96
CA MET A 81 -3.11 11.28 -7.18
C MET A 81 -2.50 10.59 -8.40
N ARG A 82 -3.09 9.48 -8.87
CA ARG A 82 -2.82 9.06 -10.26
C ARG A 82 -3.92 8.31 -11.02
N LEU A 83 -5.15 8.23 -10.51
CA LEU A 83 -6.27 7.66 -11.28
C LEU A 83 -7.59 8.44 -11.10
N LEU A 84 -7.49 9.76 -10.93
CA LEU A 84 -8.55 10.70 -11.30
C LEU A 84 -8.02 11.57 -12.44
#